data_AF-A0A1Q4GK13-F1
#
_entry.id   AF-A0A1Q4GK13-F1
#
_cell.length_a   1.000
_cell.length_b   1.000
_cell.length_c   1.000
_cell.angle_alpha   90.00
_cell.angle_beta   90.00
_cell.angle_gamma   90.00
#
_symmetry.space_group_name_H-M   'P 1'
#
loop_
_entity.id
_entity.type
_entity.pdbx_description
1 polymer ?
#
loop_
_entity_poly.entity_id
_entity_poly.type
_entity_poly.pdbx_seq_one_letter_code
_entity_poly.pdbx_strand_id
1 'polypeptide(L)'
;MAAEGPGAKATKANVNLSTADFALEHYVAVTTEGESAGVEQLFAADFNQKIQATNAQSNSRSEVVKSLKKQKGEKLNCTVSTAIIEESADYMVAKVTLKFENFTKTDLVTLERVGNDWKVSKSINSYK
;
A
#
# COMPACT_ATOMS: atom_id res chain seq x y z
N MET A 1 -21.14 -26.72 21.12
CA MET A 1 -21.07 -25.47 20.33
C MET A 1 -20.27 -24.47 21.14
N ALA A 2 -19.05 -24.16 20.73
CA ALA A 2 -18.19 -23.20 21.42
C ALA A 2 -18.52 -21.79 20.91
N ALA A 3 -18.83 -20.88 21.84
CA ALA A 3 -19.14 -19.50 21.53
C ALA A 3 -17.89 -18.77 21.04
N GLU A 4 -17.98 -18.16 19.85
CA GLU A 4 -16.97 -17.26 19.32
C GLU A 4 -16.96 -15.98 20.18
N GLY A 5 -15.83 -15.72 20.84
CA GLY A 5 -15.63 -14.51 21.64
C GLY A 5 -15.65 -13.24 20.79
N PRO A 6 -15.91 -12.07 21.39
CA PRO A 6 -16.10 -10.82 20.67
C PRO A 6 -14.85 -10.47 19.88
N GLY A 7 -15.00 -10.41 18.55
CA GLY A 7 -13.94 -10.01 17.63
C GLY A 7 -13.31 -8.71 18.10
N ALA A 8 -12.00 -8.74 18.31
CA ALA A 8 -11.20 -7.58 18.68
C ALA A 8 -11.51 -6.45 17.69
N LYS A 9 -12.23 -5.41 18.15
CA LYS A 9 -12.38 -4.17 17.38
C LYS A 9 -10.99 -3.66 17.10
N ALA A 10 -10.58 -3.69 15.84
CA ALA A 10 -9.37 -3.05 15.38
C ALA A 10 -9.42 -1.59 15.82
N THR A 11 -8.61 -1.23 16.83
CA THR A 11 -8.42 0.15 17.26
C THR A 11 -7.94 0.91 16.03
N LYS A 12 -8.74 1.86 15.52
CA LYS A 12 -8.32 2.70 14.39
C LYS A 12 -7.04 3.41 14.82
N ALA A 13 -5.93 3.10 14.14
CA ALA A 13 -4.72 3.88 14.31
C ALA A 13 -4.96 5.30 13.78
N ASN A 14 -4.43 6.31 14.46
CA ASN A 14 -4.43 7.71 14.00
C ASN A 14 -3.41 7.86 12.86
N VAL A 15 -3.75 7.37 11.68
CA VAL A 15 -2.97 7.64 10.46
C VAL A 15 -3.63 8.79 9.72
N ASN A 16 -2.83 9.79 9.37
CA ASN A 16 -3.30 10.92 8.57
C ASN A 16 -3.32 10.51 7.09
N LEU A 17 -4.50 10.43 6.49
CA LEU A 17 -4.70 10.15 5.07
C LEU A 17 -5.44 11.30 4.37
N SER A 18 -5.42 12.51 4.94
CA SER A 18 -6.22 13.64 4.45
C SER A 18 -5.75 14.23 3.12
N THR A 19 -4.51 13.96 2.71
CA THR A 19 -3.93 14.38 1.43
C THR A 19 -3.34 13.18 0.69
N ALA A 20 -3.20 13.32 -0.64
CA ALA A 20 -2.60 12.29 -1.48
C ALA A 20 -1.13 12.02 -1.08
N ASP A 21 -0.37 13.08 -0.77
CA ASP A 21 1.00 12.97 -0.28
C ASP A 21 1.11 12.15 1.01
N PHE A 22 0.27 12.43 2.02
CA PHE A 22 0.29 11.66 3.27
C PHE A 22 -0.07 10.19 3.03
N ALA A 23 -1.02 9.91 2.15
CA ALA A 23 -1.37 8.54 1.80
C ALA A 23 -0.25 7.82 1.02
N LEU A 24 0.46 8.53 0.13
CA LEU A 24 1.61 7.99 -0.62
C LEU A 24 2.80 7.73 0.30
N GLU A 25 3.12 8.65 1.21
CA GLU A 25 4.16 8.46 2.24
C GLU A 25 3.82 7.25 3.12
N HIS A 26 2.56 7.14 3.56
CA HIS A 26 2.13 5.99 4.34
C HIS A 26 2.21 4.69 3.54
N TYR A 27 1.86 4.72 2.25
CA TYR A 27 2.04 3.57 1.35
C TYR A 27 3.50 3.12 1.29
N VAL A 28 4.45 4.04 1.14
CA VAL A 28 5.89 3.73 1.16
C VAL A 28 6.29 3.13 2.51
N ALA A 29 5.86 3.72 3.62
CA ALA A 29 6.19 3.25 4.97
C ALA A 29 5.70 1.81 5.21
N VAL A 30 4.44 1.50 4.88
CA VAL A 30 3.89 0.15 5.11
C VAL A 30 4.51 -0.90 4.19
N THR A 31 4.95 -0.51 2.98
CA THR A 31 5.51 -1.45 2.00
C THR A 31 7.02 -1.64 2.11
N THR A 32 7.74 -0.76 2.82
CA THR A 32 9.21 -0.78 2.87
C THR A 32 9.81 -0.69 4.26
N GLU A 33 9.10 -0.12 5.24
CA GLU A 33 9.65 0.14 6.58
C GLU A 33 9.00 -0.70 7.67
N GLY A 34 8.11 -1.62 7.29
CA GLY A 34 7.42 -2.50 8.23
C GLY A 34 6.36 -1.78 9.07
N GLU A 35 5.94 -0.57 8.68
CA GLU A 35 4.81 0.12 9.32
C GLU A 35 3.53 -0.71 9.11
N SER A 36 2.71 -0.80 10.15
CA SER A 36 1.51 -1.64 10.17
C SER A 36 0.29 -0.93 10.74
N ALA A 37 0.47 0.17 11.46
CA ALA A 37 -0.61 1.05 11.88
C ALA A 37 -1.32 1.57 10.62
N GLY A 38 -2.66 1.60 10.60
CA GLY A 38 -3.39 2.20 9.49
C GLY A 38 -3.45 1.38 8.19
N VAL A 39 -2.78 0.23 8.11
CA VAL A 39 -2.64 -0.52 6.84
C VAL A 39 -3.98 -0.95 6.23
N GLU A 40 -5.01 -1.20 7.05
CA GLU A 40 -6.35 -1.53 6.55
C GLU A 40 -7.07 -0.30 5.99
N GLN A 41 -6.82 0.88 6.58
CA GLN A 41 -7.43 2.14 6.19
C GLN A 41 -6.86 2.69 4.88
N LEU A 42 -5.60 2.37 4.60
CA LEU A 42 -4.84 2.85 3.43
C LEU A 42 -5.40 2.34 2.09
N PHE A 43 -5.88 1.09 2.01
CA PHE A 43 -6.32 0.50 0.74
C PHE A 43 -7.83 0.67 0.53
N ALA A 44 -8.21 1.11 -0.67
CA ALA A 44 -9.61 1.20 -1.12
C ALA A 44 -10.28 -0.17 -1.15
N ALA A 45 -11.60 -0.23 -1.01
CA ALA A 45 -12.32 -1.50 -0.84
C ALA A 45 -12.13 -2.46 -2.04
N ASP A 46 -12.02 -1.90 -3.24
CA ASP A 46 -11.83 -2.58 -4.52
C ASP A 46 -10.35 -2.68 -4.94
N PHE A 47 -9.41 -2.40 -4.03
CA PHE A 47 -8.00 -2.41 -4.33
C PHE A 47 -7.53 -3.75 -4.94
N ASN A 48 -6.69 -3.62 -5.96
CA ASN A 48 -6.02 -4.74 -6.60
C ASN A 48 -4.56 -4.42 -6.89
N GLN A 49 -3.68 -5.37 -6.57
CA GLN A 49 -2.27 -5.33 -6.94
C GLN A 49 -1.99 -6.29 -8.09
N LYS A 50 -1.34 -5.80 -9.14
CA LYS A 50 -0.81 -6.64 -10.23
C LYS A 50 0.71 -6.76 -10.12
N ILE A 51 1.22 -7.96 -10.35
CA ILE A 51 2.65 -8.23 -10.46
C ILE A 51 2.94 -8.60 -11.91
N GLN A 52 3.64 -7.70 -12.60
CA GLN A 52 4.15 -7.92 -13.95
C GLN A 52 5.46 -8.70 -13.86
N ALA A 53 5.32 -10.02 -13.80
CA ALA A 53 6.38 -11.00 -13.95
C ALA A 53 6.05 -11.94 -15.13
N THR A 54 6.88 -12.95 -15.38
CA THR A 54 6.68 -13.94 -16.46
C THR A 54 5.28 -14.57 -16.44
N ASN A 55 4.68 -14.70 -15.25
CA ASN A 55 3.26 -14.99 -15.08
C ASN A 55 2.58 -13.79 -14.42
N ALA A 56 1.52 -13.27 -15.04
CA ALA A 56 0.72 -12.20 -14.46
C ALA A 56 0.01 -12.72 -13.21
N GLN A 57 0.40 -12.21 -12.04
CA GLN A 57 -0.27 -12.50 -10.77
C GLN A 57 -1.04 -11.26 -10.30
N SER A 58 -2.23 -11.47 -9.74
CA SER A 58 -2.99 -10.41 -9.09
C SER A 58 -3.25 -10.81 -7.64
N ASN A 59 -3.14 -9.85 -6.72
CA ASN A 59 -3.43 -10.02 -5.30
C ASN A 59 -4.57 -9.07 -4.91
N SER A 60 -5.55 -9.61 -4.21
CA SER A 60 -6.62 -8.83 -3.60
C SER A 60 -6.12 -7.98 -2.44
N ARG A 61 -6.94 -7.00 -2.03
CA ARG A 61 -6.71 -6.22 -0.80
C ARG A 61 -6.43 -7.07 0.42
N SER A 62 -7.19 -8.13 0.66
CA SER A 62 -7.04 -8.95 1.86
C SER A 62 -5.69 -9.68 1.88
N GLU A 63 -5.23 -10.17 0.74
CA GLU A 63 -3.93 -10.84 0.59
C GLU A 63 -2.77 -9.87 0.81
N VAL A 64 -2.83 -8.68 0.22
CA VAL A 64 -1.81 -7.64 0.39
C VAL A 64 -1.75 -7.16 1.84
N VAL A 65 -2.88 -6.79 2.43
CA VAL A 65 -2.95 -6.36 3.84
C VAL A 65 -2.43 -7.45 4.78
N LYS A 66 -2.81 -8.71 4.54
CA LYS A 66 -2.32 -9.84 5.34
C LYS A 66 -0.81 -10.02 5.21
N SER A 67 -0.26 -9.82 4.02
CA SER A 67 1.18 -9.88 3.77
C SER A 67 1.93 -8.76 4.52
N LEU A 68 1.47 -7.51 4.38
CA LEU A 68 2.10 -6.35 5.02
C LEU A 68 2.06 -6.46 6.56
N LYS A 69 0.95 -6.93 7.13
CA LYS A 69 0.87 -7.18 8.57
C LYS A 69 1.88 -8.23 9.07
N LYS A 70 2.24 -9.21 8.24
CA LYS A 70 3.27 -10.20 8.58
C LYS A 70 4.69 -9.62 8.49
N GLN A 71 4.88 -8.55 7.72
CA GLN A 71 6.14 -7.83 7.58
C GLN A 71 6.32 -6.73 8.64
N LYS A 72 5.45 -6.68 9.66
CA LYS A 72 5.51 -5.66 10.70
C LYS A 72 6.89 -5.61 11.35
N GLY A 73 7.50 -4.43 11.34
CA GLY A 73 8.83 -4.17 11.92
C GLY A 73 10.00 -4.55 11.01
N GLU A 74 9.75 -5.17 9.86
CA GLU A 74 10.78 -5.55 8.90
C GLU A 74 11.01 -4.42 7.89
N LYS A 75 12.21 -3.83 7.93
CA LYS A 75 12.63 -2.81 6.97
C LYS A 75 13.37 -3.44 5.80
N LEU A 76 12.92 -3.17 4.58
CA LEU A 76 13.58 -3.62 3.37
C LEU A 76 14.88 -2.85 3.16
N ASN A 77 15.95 -3.57 2.81
CA ASN A 77 17.23 -2.96 2.44
C ASN A 77 17.18 -2.43 0.99
N CYS A 78 16.51 -1.29 0.80
CA CYS A 78 16.39 -0.62 -0.49
C CYS A 78 16.43 0.89 -0.35
N THR A 79 16.81 1.58 -1.43
CA THR A 79 16.60 3.02 -1.55
C THR A 79 15.26 3.26 -2.24
N VAL A 80 14.39 4.06 -1.62
CA VAL A 80 13.09 4.42 -2.17
C VAL A 80 13.15 5.79 -2.81
N SER A 81 12.58 5.94 -4.00
CA SER A 81 12.25 7.24 -4.59
C SER A 81 10.82 7.25 -5.13
N THR A 82 10.15 8.39 -4.99
CA THR A 82 8.79 8.62 -5.49
C THR A 82 8.81 9.68 -6.58
N ALA A 83 7.94 9.53 -7.57
CA ALA A 83 7.71 10.53 -8.59
C ALA A 83 6.20 10.59 -8.90
N ILE A 84 5.58 11.74 -8.66
CA ILE A 84 4.19 11.99 -9.04
C ILE A 84 4.15 12.11 -10.57
N ILE A 85 3.26 11.34 -11.21
CA ILE A 85 3.06 11.35 -12.66
C ILE A 85 1.90 12.28 -13.02
N GLU A 86 0.81 12.19 -12.26
CA GLU A 86 -0.40 12.98 -12.45
C GLU A 86 -1.06 13.19 -11.09
N GLU A 87 -1.60 14.38 -10.86
CA GLU A 87 -2.37 14.71 -9.67
C GLU A 87 -3.54 15.63 -10.02
N SER A 88 -4.69 15.33 -9.46
CA SER A 88 -5.94 16.08 -9.60
C SER A 88 -6.64 16.16 -8.25
N ALA A 89 -7.82 16.79 -8.21
CA ALA A 89 -8.57 16.96 -6.97
C ALA A 89 -8.90 15.65 -6.24
N ASP A 90 -9.15 14.56 -7.00
CA ASP A 90 -9.64 13.29 -6.45
C ASP A 90 -8.81 12.07 -6.87
N TYR A 91 -7.75 12.25 -7.67
CA TYR A 91 -6.87 11.17 -8.12
C TYR A 91 -5.40 11.59 -8.16
N MET A 92 -4.51 10.66 -7.80
CA MET A 92 -3.07 10.77 -7.97
C MET A 92 -2.53 9.46 -8.56
N VAL A 93 -1.59 9.58 -9.50
CA VAL A 93 -0.77 8.46 -9.97
C VAL A 93 0.68 8.76 -9.66
N ALA A 94 1.32 7.86 -8.94
CA ALA A 94 2.72 7.99 -8.54
C ALA A 94 3.51 6.74 -8.92
N LYS A 95 4.77 6.94 -9.27
CA LYS A 95 5.75 5.87 -9.45
C LYS A 95 6.63 5.78 -8.22
N VAL A 96 6.58 4.65 -7.53
CA VAL A 96 7.46 4.33 -6.40
C VAL A 96 8.54 3.37 -6.91
N THR A 97 9.80 3.77 -6.76
CA THR A 97 10.97 2.99 -7.21
C THR A 97 11.74 2.51 -5.99
N LEU A 98 11.87 1.20 -5.84
CA LEU A 98 12.65 0.55 -4.78
C LEU A 98 13.88 -0.06 -5.43
N LYS A 99 15.04 0.55 -5.18
CA LYS A 99 16.33 0.09 -5.67
C LYS A 99 17.00 -0.79 -4.63
N PHE A 100 17.10 -2.09 -4.94
CA PHE A 100 17.88 -3.05 -4.17
C PHE A 100 19.29 -3.17 -4.77
N GLU A 101 20.17 -3.92 -4.12
CA GLU A 101 21.53 -4.15 -4.59
C GLU A 101 21.57 -4.74 -6.01
N ASN A 102 20.73 -5.74 -6.28
CA ASN A 102 20.80 -6.54 -7.50
C ASN A 102 19.63 -6.34 -8.48
N PHE A 103 18.58 -5.63 -8.07
CA PHE A 103 17.38 -5.43 -8.90
C PHE A 103 16.64 -4.16 -8.50
N THR A 104 15.73 -3.71 -9.36
CA THR A 104 14.83 -2.60 -9.08
C THR A 104 13.38 -3.07 -9.18
N LYS A 105 12.60 -2.81 -8.13
CA LYS A 105 11.14 -2.93 -8.17
C LYS A 105 10.56 -1.54 -8.45
N THR A 106 9.72 -1.43 -9.47
CA THR A 106 8.90 -0.24 -9.71
C THR A 106 7.45 -0.57 -9.43
N ASP A 107 6.76 0.29 -8.70
CA ASP A 107 5.34 0.21 -8.42
C ASP A 107 4.63 1.45 -8.95
N LEU A 108 3.69 1.25 -9.86
CA LEU A 108 2.81 2.32 -10.33
C LEU A 108 1.54 2.29 -9.47
N VAL A 109 1.42 3.29 -8.61
CA VAL A 109 0.39 3.39 -7.57
C VAL A 109 -0.66 4.40 -8.00
N THR A 110 -1.92 4.02 -7.93
CA THR A 110 -3.05 4.94 -8.08
C THR A 110 -3.70 5.15 -6.73
N LEU A 111 -3.83 6.41 -6.34
CA LEU A 111 -4.58 6.85 -5.18
C LEU A 111 -5.82 7.59 -5.62
N GLU A 112 -6.89 7.44 -4.86
CA GLU A 112 -8.17 8.12 -5.07
C GLU A 112 -8.71 8.66 -3.76
N ARG A 113 -9.48 9.74 -3.86
CA ARG A 113 -10.14 10.35 -2.71
C ARG A 113 -11.47 9.64 -2.43
N VAL A 114 -11.59 9.05 -1.23
CA VAL A 114 -12.79 8.37 -0.75
C VAL A 114 -13.31 9.09 0.49
N GLY A 115 -14.28 9.97 0.29
CA GLY A 115 -14.78 10.86 1.34
C GLY A 115 -13.71 11.90 1.70
N ASN A 116 -13.23 11.88 2.95
CA ASN A 116 -12.20 12.79 3.43
C ASN A 116 -10.78 12.19 3.39
N ASP A 117 -10.65 10.90 3.05
CA ASP A 117 -9.38 10.18 3.08
C ASP A 117 -8.93 9.81 1.67
N TRP A 118 -7.63 9.82 1.43
CA TRP A 118 -6.99 9.27 0.26
C TRP A 118 -6.66 7.80 0.48
N LYS A 119 -6.96 6.98 -0.53
CA LYS A 119 -6.77 5.52 -0.48
C LYS A 119 -6.08 5.03 -1.73
N VAL A 120 -5.26 4.00 -1.57
CA VAL A 120 -4.63 3.31 -2.69
C VAL A 120 -5.66 2.37 -3.31
N SER A 121 -6.01 2.58 -4.58
CA SER A 121 -6.96 1.74 -5.33
C SER A 121 -6.25 0.77 -6.27
N LYS A 122 -5.04 1.09 -6.76
CA LYS A 122 -4.29 0.18 -7.65
C LYS A 122 -2.79 0.24 -7.36
N SER A 123 -2.13 -0.90 -7.51
CA SER A 123 -0.68 -1.03 -7.53
C SER A 123 -0.28 -1.97 -8.67
N ILE A 124 0.74 -1.59 -9.44
CA ILE A 124 1.28 -2.40 -10.53
C ILE A 124 2.79 -2.50 -10.35
N ASN A 125 3.22 -3.65 -9.85
CA ASN A 125 4.62 -3.97 -9.65
C ASN A 125 5.26 -4.46 -10.95
N SER A 126 6.47 -4.02 -11.20
CA SER A 126 7.38 -4.56 -12.21
C SER A 126 8.78 -4.67 -11.64
N TYR A 127 9.56 -5.61 -12.16
CA TYR A 127 10.92 -5.89 -11.71
C TYR A 127 11.87 -5.80 -12.90
N LYS A 128 13.03 -5.19 -12.67
CA LYS A 128 14.11 -5.04 -13.65
C LYS A 128 15.44 -5.37 -13.02
#